data_AF-A0A1X7R4R5-F1
#
_entry.id   AF-A0A1X7R4R5-F1
#
_cell.length_a   1.000
_cell.length_b   1.000
_cell.length_c   1.000
_cell.angle_alpha   90.00
_cell.angle_beta   90.00
_cell.angle_gamma   90.00
#
_symmetry.space_group_name_H-M   'P 1'
#
loop_
_entity.id
_entity.type
_entity.pdbx_description
1 polymer ?
#
loop_
_entity_poly.entity_id
_entity_poly.type
_entity_poly.pdbx_seq_one_letter_code
_entity_poly.pdbx_strand_id
1 'polypeptide(L)'
;MKSFKKDKFVSKVPMELMTSLQQEERLIKLIHHRNKNQHRVAVWWRQFCTLKRVVSQITILLQHRNKLPVNALYHVTHKFMRTQVKKMYYEFNGVISLGQFPTLGVVLIGLLGRIHNHVAKLIVLHSEEFSKFKQTNSVKKQDDAINGIHISDDITMFNEEVGEIIIEKDIVDIKAIPLMEIEEEITKKSTNSKKKKKKKTSKSKKPKSAIDSIFG
;
A
#
# COMPACT_ATOMS: atom_id res chain seq x y z
N MET A 1 49.84 -17.20 -9.10
CA MET A 1 48.98 -16.62 -8.04
C MET A 1 48.56 -15.22 -8.45
N LYS A 2 47.37 -15.05 -9.06
CA LYS A 2 46.80 -13.73 -9.34
C LYS A 2 45.68 -13.48 -8.32
N SER A 3 45.98 -12.60 -7.37
CA SER A 3 45.03 -12.07 -6.39
C SER A 3 43.98 -11.24 -7.12
N PHE A 4 42.81 -11.83 -7.37
CA PHE A 4 41.64 -11.07 -7.82
C PHE A 4 41.04 -10.38 -6.60
N LYS A 5 41.20 -9.05 -6.58
CA LYS A 5 40.56 -8.13 -5.65
C LYS A 5 39.08 -8.48 -5.54
N LYS A 6 38.65 -9.01 -4.40
CA LYS A 6 37.23 -9.12 -4.05
C LYS A 6 36.65 -7.71 -4.13
N ASP A 7 35.70 -7.54 -5.03
CA ASP A 7 34.98 -6.31 -5.25
C ASP A 7 34.50 -5.70 -3.93
N LYS A 8 34.96 -4.47 -3.67
CA LYS A 8 34.61 -3.60 -2.53
C LYS A 8 33.14 -3.14 -2.53
N PHE A 9 32.25 -3.82 -3.27
CA PHE A 9 30.86 -3.43 -3.49
C PHE A 9 29.83 -4.40 -2.89
N VAL A 10 30.27 -5.37 -2.08
CA VAL A 10 29.35 -6.21 -1.29
C VAL A 10 28.71 -5.35 -0.19
N SER A 11 27.53 -4.82 -0.51
CA SER A 11 26.48 -4.28 0.37
C SER A 11 26.92 -3.74 1.75
N LYS A 12 26.98 -2.41 1.90
CA LYS A 12 27.02 -1.73 3.21
C LYS A 12 25.80 -2.00 4.11
N VAL A 13 24.82 -2.76 3.63
CA VAL A 13 23.60 -3.10 4.36
C VAL A 13 23.84 -4.37 5.18
N PRO A 14 23.73 -4.32 6.52
CA PRO A 14 23.81 -5.51 7.35
C PRO A 14 22.79 -6.56 6.92
N MET A 15 23.21 -7.82 6.80
CA MET A 15 22.32 -8.92 6.39
C MET A 15 21.09 -9.02 7.30
N GLU A 16 21.25 -8.77 8.61
CA GLU A 16 20.17 -8.73 9.58
C GLU A 16 19.09 -7.67 9.28
N LEU A 17 19.49 -6.52 8.73
CA LEU A 17 18.57 -5.44 8.38
C LEU A 17 17.73 -5.84 7.17
N MET A 18 18.37 -6.49 6.18
CA MET A 18 17.69 -7.02 5.00
C MET A 18 16.68 -8.10 5.37
N THR A 19 17.10 -9.11 6.13
CA THR A 19 16.21 -10.23 6.53
C THR A 19 15.04 -9.75 7.37
N SER A 20 15.28 -8.81 8.28
CA SER A 20 14.20 -8.19 9.07
C SER A 20 13.21 -7.44 8.19
N LEU A 21 13.69 -6.63 7.23
CA LEU A 21 12.82 -5.89 6.31
C LEU A 21 11.98 -6.83 5.43
N GLN A 22 12.58 -7.91 4.92
CA GLN A 22 11.87 -8.94 4.16
C GLN A 22 10.80 -9.66 5.00
N GLN A 23 11.07 -9.89 6.29
CA GLN A 23 10.10 -10.47 7.20
C GLN A 23 8.91 -9.53 7.43
N GLU A 24 9.15 -8.23 7.61
CA GLU A 24 8.07 -7.23 7.70
C GLU A 24 7.28 -7.14 6.38
N GLU A 25 7.94 -7.21 5.23
CA GLU A 25 7.27 -7.25 3.92
C GLU A 25 6.35 -8.48 3.79
N ARG A 26 6.78 -9.64 4.28
CA ARG A 26 5.94 -10.85 4.31
C ARG A 26 4.69 -10.64 5.16
N LEU A 27 4.83 -10.03 6.34
CA LEU A 27 3.69 -9.70 7.20
C LEU A 27 2.72 -8.73 6.51
N ILE A 28 3.23 -7.70 5.83
CA ILE A 28 2.41 -6.78 5.04
C ILE A 28 1.62 -7.54 3.97
N LYS A 29 2.26 -8.45 3.22
CA LYS A 29 1.60 -9.24 2.18
C LYS A 29 0.47 -10.12 2.74
N LEU A 30 0.69 -10.74 3.90
CA LEU A 30 -0.32 -11.55 4.59
C LEU A 30 -1.53 -10.71 5.04
N ILE A 31 -1.27 -9.57 5.70
CA ILE A 31 -2.33 -8.63 6.11
C ILE A 31 -3.08 -8.14 4.88
N HIS A 32 -2.37 -7.81 3.80
CA HIS A 32 -2.98 -7.37 2.55
C HIS A 32 -3.93 -8.42 1.98
N HIS A 33 -3.47 -9.66 1.83
CA HIS A 33 -4.30 -10.74 1.31
C HIS A 33 -5.57 -10.97 2.17
N ARG A 34 -5.43 -10.97 3.49
CA ARG A 34 -6.55 -11.21 4.41
C ARG A 34 -7.62 -10.11 4.35
N ASN A 35 -7.18 -8.85 4.27
CA ASN A 35 -8.04 -7.69 4.51
C ASN A 35 -8.51 -7.00 3.22
N LYS A 36 -7.97 -7.40 2.05
CA LYS A 36 -8.27 -6.74 0.77
C LYS A 36 -9.76 -6.68 0.48
N ASN A 37 -10.52 -7.75 0.66
CA ASN A 37 -11.94 -7.75 0.28
C ASN A 37 -12.84 -6.99 1.25
N GLN A 38 -12.41 -6.78 2.49
CA GLN A 38 -13.20 -6.13 3.54
C GLN A 38 -13.04 -4.61 3.55
N HIS A 39 -11.89 -4.10 3.09
CA HIS A 39 -11.50 -2.72 3.36
C HIS A 39 -11.04 -1.93 2.12
N ARG A 40 -11.36 -2.38 0.90
CA ARG A 40 -10.93 -1.73 -0.36
C ARG A 40 -11.15 -0.22 -0.39
N VAL A 41 -12.27 0.24 0.17
CA VAL A 41 -12.70 1.64 0.16
C VAL A 41 -12.24 2.44 1.38
N ALA A 42 -11.58 1.81 2.36
CA ALA A 42 -11.19 2.49 3.59
C ALA A 42 -9.98 3.41 3.38
N VAL A 43 -9.97 4.58 4.03
CA VAL A 43 -8.88 5.55 3.89
C VAL A 43 -7.56 5.00 4.44
N TRP A 44 -7.62 4.34 5.60
CA TRP A 44 -6.47 3.65 6.19
C TRP A 44 -5.95 2.52 5.30
N TRP A 45 -6.84 1.85 4.54
CA TRP A 45 -6.44 0.79 3.61
C TRP A 45 -5.56 1.34 2.48
N ARG A 46 -5.93 2.50 1.93
CA ARG A 46 -5.09 3.20 0.95
C ARG A 46 -3.71 3.55 1.52
N GLN A 47 -3.62 3.98 2.78
CA GLN A 47 -2.33 4.21 3.44
C GLN A 47 -1.54 2.92 3.62
N PHE A 48 -2.20 1.82 3.99
CA PHE A 48 -1.57 0.52 4.11
C PHE A 48 -1.04 -0.01 2.77
N CYS A 49 -1.78 0.16 1.67
CA CYS A 49 -1.29 -0.16 0.33
C CYS A 49 -0.07 0.71 -0.05
N THR A 50 -0.06 1.99 0.36
CA THR A 50 1.11 2.87 0.17
C THR A 50 2.33 2.33 0.93
N LEU A 51 2.14 1.89 2.19
CA LEU A 51 3.20 1.28 2.99
C LEU A 51 3.76 0.02 2.31
N LYS A 52 2.87 -0.87 1.81
CA LYS A 52 3.26 -2.06 1.03
C LYS A 52 4.16 -1.69 -0.15
N ARG A 53 3.74 -0.72 -0.96
CA ARG A 53 4.49 -0.28 -2.15
C ARG A 53 5.88 0.24 -1.77
N VAL A 54 5.97 1.09 -0.76
CA VAL A 54 7.25 1.65 -0.30
C VAL A 54 8.19 0.57 0.18
N VAL A 55 7.70 -0.36 1.01
CA VAL A 55 8.54 -1.46 1.52
C VAL A 55 9.03 -2.34 0.37
N SER A 56 8.16 -2.75 -0.54
CA SER A 56 8.57 -3.55 -1.70
C SER A 56 9.57 -2.79 -2.59
N GLN A 57 9.38 -1.49 -2.84
CA GLN A 57 10.36 -0.69 -3.58
C GLN A 57 11.72 -0.71 -2.89
N ILE A 58 11.77 -0.47 -1.58
CA ILE A 58 13.02 -0.50 -0.82
C ILE A 58 13.66 -1.89 -0.91
N THR A 59 12.91 -2.96 -0.67
CA THR A 59 13.43 -4.34 -0.76
C THR A 59 14.05 -4.62 -2.14
N ILE A 60 13.36 -4.25 -3.23
CA ILE A 60 13.83 -4.44 -4.61
C ILE A 60 15.12 -3.66 -4.84
N LEU A 61 15.17 -2.37 -4.45
CA LEU A 61 16.36 -1.54 -4.61
C LEU A 61 17.55 -2.11 -3.84
N LEU A 62 17.33 -2.63 -2.63
CA LEU A 62 18.38 -3.23 -1.81
C LEU A 62 18.86 -4.60 -2.35
N GLN A 63 18.01 -5.36 -3.05
CA GLN A 63 18.35 -6.66 -3.64
C GLN A 63 19.12 -6.56 -4.96
N HIS A 64 19.27 -5.34 -5.50
CA HIS A 64 19.92 -5.13 -6.79
C HIS A 64 21.40 -5.52 -6.74
N ARG A 65 21.74 -6.68 -7.34
CA ARG A 65 23.05 -7.36 -7.17
C ARG A 65 24.26 -6.59 -7.68
N ASN A 66 24.10 -5.77 -8.72
CA ASN A 66 25.23 -5.17 -9.42
C ASN A 66 25.64 -3.81 -8.86
N LYS A 67 24.66 -2.98 -8.48
CA LYS A 67 24.88 -1.63 -7.96
C LYS A 67 23.64 -1.15 -7.25
N LEU A 68 23.78 -0.62 -6.04
CA LEU A 68 22.67 0.01 -5.33
C LEU A 68 22.28 1.32 -6.05
N PRO A 69 21.04 1.49 -6.52
CA PRO A 69 20.54 2.76 -7.05
C PRO A 69 20.29 3.77 -5.91
N VAL A 70 21.38 4.34 -5.39
CA VAL A 70 21.37 5.22 -4.21
C VAL A 70 20.43 6.42 -4.36
N ASN A 71 20.30 6.99 -5.57
CA ASN A 71 19.40 8.12 -5.83
C ASN A 71 17.92 7.74 -5.61
N ALA A 72 17.50 6.63 -6.22
CA ALA A 72 16.14 6.12 -6.04
C ALA A 72 15.88 5.77 -4.56
N LEU A 73 16.84 5.13 -3.90
CA LEU A 73 16.75 4.81 -2.48
C LEU A 73 16.62 6.08 -1.62
N TYR A 74 17.40 7.12 -1.90
CA TYR A 74 17.31 8.42 -1.23
C TYR A 74 15.90 9.00 -1.33
N HIS A 75 15.35 9.10 -2.55
CA HIS A 75 14.02 9.68 -2.76
C HIS A 75 12.91 8.89 -2.07
N VAL A 76 12.91 7.56 -2.19
CA VAL A 76 11.89 6.70 -1.57
C VAL A 76 11.96 6.80 -0.04
N THR A 77 13.14 6.66 0.55
CA THR A 77 13.33 6.71 2.01
C THR A 77 13.01 8.09 2.59
N HIS A 78 13.44 9.18 1.94
CA HIS A 78 13.19 10.53 2.43
C HIS A 78 11.73 10.95 2.27
N LYS A 79 11.08 10.58 1.16
CA LYS A 79 9.64 10.81 0.97
C LYS A 79 8.84 10.06 2.04
N PHE A 80 9.19 8.81 2.31
CA PHE A 80 8.56 8.02 3.35
C PHE A 80 8.66 8.71 4.72
N MET A 81 9.88 9.07 5.14
CA MET A 81 10.12 9.68 6.44
C MET A 81 9.49 11.06 6.62
N ARG A 82 9.52 11.90 5.57
CA ARG A 82 9.08 13.31 5.70
C ARG A 82 7.56 13.46 5.64
N THR A 83 6.87 12.71 4.78
CA THR A 83 5.44 12.96 4.50
C THR A 83 4.54 11.76 4.79
N GLN A 84 4.97 10.54 4.43
CA GLN A 84 4.07 9.38 4.47
C GLN A 84 3.88 8.83 5.88
N VAL A 85 4.94 8.77 6.70
CA VAL A 85 4.88 8.21 8.07
C VAL A 85 3.82 8.92 8.92
N LYS A 86 3.82 10.26 8.92
CA LYS A 86 2.84 11.05 9.69
C LYS A 86 1.41 10.73 9.26
N LYS A 87 1.16 10.73 7.95
CA LYS A 87 -0.16 10.44 7.38
C LYS A 87 -0.63 9.02 7.74
N MET A 88 0.25 8.03 7.57
CA MET A 88 -0.05 6.63 7.93
C MET A 88 -0.36 6.50 9.42
N TYR A 89 0.41 7.16 10.29
CA TYR A 89 0.19 7.13 11.73
C TYR A 89 -1.18 7.68 12.11
N TYR A 90 -1.59 8.85 11.56
CA TYR A 90 -2.91 9.41 11.83
C TYR A 90 -4.04 8.48 11.39
N GLU A 91 -3.95 7.94 10.18
CA GLU A 91 -4.98 7.06 9.62
C GLU A 91 -5.08 5.73 10.38
N PHE A 92 -3.95 5.16 10.80
CA PHE A 92 -3.94 3.94 11.59
C PHE A 92 -4.44 4.16 13.03
N ASN A 93 -4.12 5.31 13.65
CA ASN A 93 -4.73 5.69 14.93
C ASN A 93 -6.24 5.94 14.79
N GLY A 94 -6.69 6.42 13.63
CA GLY A 94 -8.12 6.54 13.31
C GLY A 94 -8.85 5.19 13.39
N VAL A 95 -8.21 4.10 12.95
CA VAL A 95 -8.77 2.74 13.06
C VAL A 95 -8.99 2.34 14.53
N ILE A 96 -8.04 2.67 15.40
CA ILE A 96 -8.14 2.40 16.85
C ILE A 96 -9.24 3.25 17.46
N SER A 97 -9.24 4.55 17.14
CA SER A 97 -10.17 5.53 17.70
C SER A 97 -11.62 5.24 17.32
N LEU A 98 -11.87 4.73 16.11
CA LEU A 98 -13.20 4.34 15.65
C LEU A 98 -13.74 3.08 16.39
N GLY A 99 -12.86 2.25 16.94
CA GLY A 99 -13.23 1.10 17.76
C GLY A 99 -13.81 -0.11 17.01
N GLN A 100 -13.98 -0.04 15.69
CA GLN A 100 -14.50 -1.17 14.88
C GLN A 100 -13.46 -2.29 14.69
N PHE A 101 -12.18 -1.93 14.53
CA PHE A 101 -11.07 -2.88 14.31
C PHE A 101 -9.82 -2.51 15.12
N PRO A 102 -9.91 -2.33 16.45
CA PRO A 102 -8.84 -1.78 17.27
C PRO A 102 -7.58 -2.66 17.26
N THR A 103 -7.75 -3.99 17.29
CA THR A 103 -6.63 -4.93 17.24
C THR A 103 -5.85 -4.81 15.94
N LEU A 104 -6.53 -4.67 14.80
CA LEU A 104 -5.88 -4.43 13.51
C LEU A 104 -5.14 -3.09 13.52
N GLY A 105 -5.76 -2.03 14.05
CA GLY A 105 -5.14 -0.72 14.19
C GLY A 105 -3.80 -0.77 14.95
N VAL A 106 -3.77 -1.46 16.10
CA VAL A 106 -2.53 -1.63 16.89
C VAL A 106 -1.45 -2.39 16.09
N VAL A 107 -1.83 -3.44 15.36
CA VAL A 107 -0.90 -4.19 14.50
C VAL A 107 -0.33 -3.29 13.40
N LEU A 108 -1.15 -2.46 12.76
CA LEU A 108 -0.71 -1.54 11.71
C LEU A 108 0.29 -0.49 12.24
N ILE A 109 0.04 0.08 13.42
CA ILE A 109 0.96 1.03 14.06
C ILE A 109 2.28 0.33 14.43
N GLY A 110 2.21 -0.87 15.00
CA GLY A 110 3.41 -1.65 15.33
C GLY A 110 4.25 -2.00 14.09
N LEU A 111 3.59 -2.32 12.98
CA LEU A 111 4.25 -2.58 11.70
C LEU A 111 4.88 -1.30 11.12
N LEU A 112 4.16 -0.18 11.15
CA LEU A 112 4.68 1.13 10.74
C LEU A 112 5.92 1.54 11.55
N GLY A 113 5.90 1.33 12.86
CA GLY A 113 7.03 1.63 13.75
C GLY A 113 8.27 0.79 13.43
N ARG A 114 8.09 -0.51 13.16
CA ARG A 114 9.20 -1.39 12.75
C ARG A 114 9.80 -0.96 11.41
N ILE A 115 8.96 -0.70 10.41
CA ILE A 115 9.41 -0.22 9.09
C ILE A 115 10.11 1.15 9.21
N HIS A 116 9.56 2.07 9.99
CA HIS A 116 10.18 3.35 10.27
C HIS A 116 11.59 3.19 10.84
N ASN A 117 11.78 2.30 11.81
CA ASN A 117 13.11 2.01 12.36
C ASN A 117 14.07 1.43 11.31
N HIS A 118 13.59 0.51 10.46
CA HIS A 118 14.42 -0.02 9.37
C HIS A 118 14.84 1.07 8.37
N VAL A 119 13.91 1.94 7.97
CA VAL A 119 14.21 3.06 7.05
C VAL A 119 15.16 4.07 7.70
N ALA A 120 14.97 4.38 8.99
CA ALA A 120 15.88 5.26 9.71
C ALA A 120 17.32 4.70 9.75
N LYS A 121 17.47 3.40 10.03
CA LYS A 121 18.78 2.71 9.98
C LYS A 121 19.39 2.78 8.57
N LEU A 122 18.60 2.55 7.52
CA LEU A 122 19.07 2.68 6.14
C LEU A 122 19.57 4.09 5.82
N ILE A 123 18.87 5.13 6.29
CA ILE A 123 19.30 6.52 6.09
C ILE A 123 20.62 6.81 6.79
N VAL A 124 20.80 6.32 8.01
CA VAL A 124 22.06 6.49 8.76
C VAL A 124 23.22 5.77 8.05
N LEU A 125 23.01 4.52 7.61
CA LEU A 125 24.02 3.71 6.91
C LEU A 125 24.49 4.35 5.59
N HIS A 126 23.58 4.99 4.86
CA HIS A 126 23.88 5.66 3.59
C HIS A 126 24.06 7.18 3.73
N SER A 127 24.26 7.70 4.94
CA SER A 127 24.32 9.15 5.22
C SER A 127 25.37 9.89 4.38
N GLU A 128 26.57 9.34 4.22
CA GLU A 128 27.64 9.90 3.37
C GLU A 128 27.22 10.00 1.89
N GLU A 129 26.56 8.96 1.39
CA GLU A 129 26.13 8.88 0.00
C GLU A 129 24.94 9.81 -0.24
N PHE A 130 24.02 9.90 0.73
CA PHE A 130 22.85 10.78 0.73
C PHE A 130 23.22 12.27 0.85
N SER A 131 24.30 12.61 1.55
CA SER A 131 24.79 13.98 1.67
C SER A 131 25.10 14.61 0.29
N LYS A 132 25.62 13.81 -0.63
CA LYS A 132 25.91 14.24 -2.02
C LYS A 132 24.64 14.66 -2.76
N PHE A 133 23.53 13.95 -2.56
CA PHE A 133 22.24 14.25 -3.20
C PHE A 133 21.51 15.44 -2.56
N LYS A 134 21.72 15.69 -1.27
CA LYS A 134 21.14 16.86 -0.58
C LYS A 134 21.71 18.17 -1.14
N GLN A 135 22.99 18.19 -1.52
CA GLN A 135 23.65 19.37 -2.09
C GLN A 135 23.23 19.62 -3.55
N THR A 136 23.10 18.57 -4.37
CA THR A 136 22.74 18.73 -5.79
C THR A 136 21.31 19.23 -6.01
N ASN A 137 20.38 18.87 -5.13
CA ASN A 137 18.97 19.28 -5.25
C ASN A 137 18.68 20.71 -4.78
N SER A 138 19.65 21.42 -4.21
CA SER A 138 19.50 22.86 -3.91
C SER A 138 19.72 23.75 -5.14
N VAL A 139 20.19 23.19 -6.26
CA VAL A 139 20.57 23.97 -7.46
C VAL A 139 19.61 23.77 -8.65
N LYS A 140 18.74 22.75 -8.64
CA LYS A 140 17.80 22.54 -9.76
C LYS A 140 16.39 22.23 -9.26
N LYS A 141 15.56 23.28 -9.25
CA LYS A 141 14.12 23.16 -9.35
C LYS A 141 13.80 22.91 -10.82
N GLN A 142 13.79 21.66 -11.24
CA GLN A 142 13.17 21.26 -12.50
C GLN A 142 12.20 20.13 -12.19
N ASP A 143 10.92 20.48 -12.32
CA ASP A 143 9.86 19.56 -12.69
C ASP A 143 10.31 18.88 -13.99
N ASP A 144 10.56 17.57 -13.94
CA ASP A 144 10.34 16.59 -15.01
C ASP A 144 11.10 15.27 -14.74
N ALA A 145 10.45 14.18 -15.13
CA ALA A 145 10.94 12.79 -15.16
C ALA A 145 10.92 11.97 -13.85
N ILE A 146 9.70 11.61 -13.41
CA ILE A 146 9.44 10.25 -12.89
C ILE A 146 8.76 9.45 -14.02
N ASN A 147 9.42 9.33 -15.15
CA ASN A 147 9.06 8.38 -16.21
C ASN A 147 10.36 7.73 -16.65
N GLY A 148 10.57 6.44 -16.32
CA GLY A 148 11.74 5.72 -16.81
C GLY A 148 12.45 4.79 -15.83
N ILE A 149 11.78 4.26 -14.81
CA ILE A 149 12.19 2.95 -14.29
C ILE A 149 11.17 1.96 -14.83
N HIS A 150 11.54 1.28 -15.92
CA HIS A 150 10.82 0.11 -16.39
C HIS A 150 11.08 -0.99 -15.36
N ILE A 151 10.27 -0.99 -14.31
CA ILE A 151 10.29 -2.05 -13.32
C ILE A 151 9.60 -3.24 -14.00
N SER A 152 10.31 -4.35 -14.06
CA SER A 152 9.90 -5.66 -14.57
C SER A 152 8.41 -5.97 -14.41
N ASP A 153 7.85 -6.67 -15.38
CA ASP A 153 6.43 -6.99 -15.57
C ASP A 153 5.67 -7.52 -14.34
N ASP A 154 6.37 -7.96 -13.27
CA ASP A 154 5.78 -8.26 -11.96
C ASP A 154 5.09 -7.07 -11.26
N ILE A 155 5.37 -5.83 -11.67
CA ILE A 155 4.66 -4.63 -11.16
C ILE A 155 3.32 -4.38 -11.85
N THR A 156 3.05 -5.00 -13.00
CA THR A 156 1.76 -4.80 -13.70
C THR A 156 0.55 -5.24 -12.86
N MET A 157 0.72 -6.20 -11.93
CA MET A 157 -0.30 -6.56 -10.94
C MET A 157 -0.60 -5.47 -9.88
N PHE A 158 0.20 -4.41 -9.79
CA PHE A 158 0.01 -3.30 -8.85
C PHE A 158 -0.64 -2.06 -9.48
N ASN A 159 -0.78 -2.02 -10.81
CA ASN A 159 -1.33 -0.87 -11.53
C ASN A 159 -2.86 -0.81 -11.50
N GLU A 160 -3.56 -1.91 -11.22
CA GLU A 160 -5.04 -1.92 -11.05
C GLU A 160 -5.51 -1.13 -9.81
N GLU A 161 -4.62 -0.81 -8.87
CA GLU A 161 -4.95 -0.12 -7.60
C GLU A 161 -4.64 1.39 -7.62
N VAL A 162 -4.37 1.96 -8.79
CA VAL A 162 -4.32 3.42 -9.00
C VAL A 162 -5.50 3.73 -9.91
N GLY A 163 -6.54 4.35 -9.35
CA GLY A 163 -7.57 4.97 -10.19
C GLY A 163 -6.89 5.90 -11.19
N GLU A 164 -7.35 5.84 -12.42
CA GLU A 164 -6.81 6.62 -13.53
C GLU A 164 -6.75 8.11 -13.14
N ILE A 165 -5.60 8.75 -13.40
CA ILE A 165 -5.50 10.20 -13.25
C ILE A 165 -6.30 10.75 -14.42
N ILE A 166 -7.53 11.22 -14.15
CA ILE A 166 -8.28 12.00 -15.13
C ILE A 166 -7.46 13.27 -15.36
N ILE A 167 -6.81 13.35 -16.51
CA ILE A 167 -6.27 14.60 -17.00
C ILE A 167 -7.51 15.42 -17.38
N GLU A 168 -7.63 16.64 -16.87
CA GLU A 168 -8.77 17.55 -17.08
C GLU A 168 -9.16 17.76 -18.56
N LYS A 169 -8.33 17.29 -19.49
CA LYS A 169 -8.55 17.30 -20.94
C LYS A 169 -9.49 16.21 -21.44
N ASP A 170 -9.81 15.19 -20.63
CA ASP A 170 -10.69 14.07 -21.03
C ASP A 170 -12.14 14.23 -20.54
N ILE A 171 -12.51 15.39 -20.00
CA ILE A 171 -13.91 15.74 -19.74
C ILE A 171 -14.54 16.10 -21.08
N VAL A 172 -15.07 15.10 -21.78
CA VAL A 172 -15.98 15.33 -22.91
C VAL A 172 -17.28 15.89 -22.33
N ASP A 173 -17.67 17.09 -22.76
CA ASP A 173 -18.93 17.74 -22.39
C ASP A 173 -20.11 16.77 -22.56
N ILE A 174 -20.61 16.24 -21.44
CA ILE A 174 -21.86 15.50 -21.43
C ILE A 174 -22.97 16.54 -21.59
N LYS A 175 -23.46 16.71 -22.82
CA LYS A 175 -24.67 17.49 -23.09
C LYS A 175 -25.81 16.96 -22.22
N ALA A 176 -26.36 17.83 -21.40
CA ALA A 176 -27.53 17.56 -20.57
C ALA A 176 -28.69 17.05 -21.45
N ILE A 177 -29.22 15.89 -21.12
CA ILE A 177 -30.45 15.36 -21.71
C ILE A 177 -31.62 16.04 -20.99
N PRO A 178 -32.57 16.69 -21.69
CA PRO A 178 -33.71 17.31 -21.04
C PRO A 178 -34.63 16.27 -20.42
N LEU A 179 -35.07 16.54 -19.20
CA LEU A 179 -36.09 15.79 -18.48
C LEU A 179 -37.46 16.05 -19.13
N MET A 180 -38.08 15.03 -19.73
CA MET A 180 -39.47 15.08 -20.17
C MET A 180 -40.31 14.07 -19.38
N GLU A 181 -41.36 14.61 -18.78
CA GLU A 181 -42.45 13.94 -18.07
C GLU A 181 -43.11 12.87 -18.92
N ILE A 182 -43.33 11.69 -18.34
CA ILE A 182 -44.40 10.77 -18.76
C ILE A 182 -45.06 10.26 -17.50
N GLU A 183 -46.12 10.94 -17.07
CA GLU A 183 -47.15 10.39 -16.21
C GLU A 183 -48.26 9.75 -17.07
N GLU A 184 -48.76 8.61 -16.57
CA GLU A 184 -50.05 7.95 -16.82
C GLU A 184 -50.37 7.32 -18.19
N GLU A 185 -50.28 5.98 -18.22
CA GLU A 185 -51.38 5.02 -18.46
C GLU A 185 -50.72 3.63 -18.58
N ILE A 186 -50.99 2.65 -17.73
CA ILE A 186 -52.08 1.69 -17.91
C ILE A 186 -52.36 1.03 -16.56
N THR A 187 -53.57 1.23 -16.06
CA THR A 187 -54.16 0.43 -15.00
C THR A 187 -54.80 -0.85 -15.57
N LYS A 188 -54.82 -1.89 -14.73
CA LYS A 188 -55.67 -3.12 -14.78
C LYS A 188 -55.16 -4.30 -15.62
N LYS A 189 -54.61 -5.30 -14.92
CA LYS A 189 -55.25 -6.63 -14.79
C LYS A 189 -54.62 -7.52 -13.69
N SER A 190 -55.51 -7.99 -12.82
CA SER A 190 -55.50 -9.23 -12.00
C SER A 190 -54.31 -9.50 -11.07
N THR A 191 -54.41 -9.23 -9.76
CA THR A 191 -55.07 -10.02 -8.67
C THR A 191 -54.39 -11.33 -8.26
N ASN A 192 -53.96 -11.35 -6.99
CA ASN A 192 -54.01 -12.45 -6.01
C ASN A 192 -53.06 -13.66 -6.21
N SER A 193 -52.40 -14.23 -5.18
CA SER A 193 -52.51 -14.08 -3.73
C SER A 193 -51.47 -14.93 -2.97
N LYS A 194 -51.20 -14.52 -1.71
CA LYS A 194 -50.97 -15.32 -0.47
C LYS A 194 -49.62 -16.03 -0.17
N LYS A 195 -48.89 -15.40 0.77
CA LYS A 195 -48.46 -15.89 2.12
C LYS A 195 -48.26 -17.40 2.36
N LYS A 196 -47.09 -17.79 2.90
CA LYS A 196 -46.94 -18.49 4.21
C LYS A 196 -45.50 -18.56 4.78
N LYS A 197 -45.43 -18.81 6.09
CA LYS A 197 -44.36 -18.55 7.09
C LYS A 197 -43.32 -19.67 7.30
N LYS A 198 -42.13 -19.27 7.78
CA LYS A 198 -41.20 -19.84 8.82
C LYS A 198 -40.84 -21.34 8.84
N LYS A 199 -39.52 -21.64 8.92
CA LYS A 199 -38.91 -22.46 10.00
C LYS A 199 -37.37 -22.30 10.09
N LYS A 200 -36.86 -22.18 11.33
CA LYS A 200 -35.44 -22.28 11.73
C LYS A 200 -35.05 -23.77 11.85
N THR A 201 -33.81 -24.14 11.49
CA THR A 201 -33.07 -25.26 12.11
C THR A 201 -31.56 -24.96 12.15
N SER A 202 -30.89 -25.72 13.00
CA SER A 202 -29.65 -25.51 13.75
C SER A 202 -28.31 -25.57 13.00
N LYS A 203 -27.33 -24.90 13.61
CA LYS A 203 -25.87 -24.92 13.36
C LYS A 203 -25.28 -26.33 13.41
N SER A 204 -24.39 -26.66 12.48
CA SER A 204 -23.22 -27.51 12.75
C SER A 204 -21.95 -26.65 12.57
N LYS A 205 -21.14 -26.57 13.63
CA LYS A 205 -19.92 -25.75 13.67
C LYS A 205 -18.77 -26.56 13.06
N LYS A 206 -18.12 -26.03 12.01
CA LYS A 206 -16.77 -26.44 11.64
C LYS A 206 -15.78 -25.90 12.70
N PRO A 207 -14.68 -26.60 13.02
CA PRO A 207 -13.72 -26.10 14.00
C PRO A 207 -13.09 -24.82 13.44
N LYS A 208 -13.38 -23.68 14.08
CA LYS A 208 -12.66 -22.45 13.87
C LYS A 208 -11.24 -22.66 14.39
N SER A 209 -10.22 -22.32 13.59
CA SER A 209 -8.86 -22.29 14.10
C SER A 209 -8.78 -21.27 15.25
N ALA A 210 -7.90 -21.51 16.23
CA ALA A 210 -7.75 -20.65 17.40
C ALA A 210 -7.51 -19.17 17.05
N ILE A 211 -6.96 -18.91 15.86
CA ILE A 211 -6.75 -17.55 15.32
C ILE A 211 -8.08 -16.84 15.01
N ASP A 212 -9.11 -17.55 14.54
CA ASP A 212 -10.38 -16.95 14.11
C ASP A 212 -11.31 -16.56 15.29
N SER A 213 -10.93 -16.92 16.53
CA SER A 213 -11.62 -16.45 17.75
C SER A 213 -10.99 -15.18 18.36
N ILE A 214 -9.80 -14.79 17.90
CA ILE A 214 -9.10 -13.59 18.40
C ILE A 214 -9.47 -12.34 17.58
N PHE A 215 -9.97 -12.51 16.34
CA PHE A 215 -10.13 -11.43 15.36
C PHE A 215 -11.52 -11.36 14.70
N GLY A 216 -12.52 -12.07 15.22
CA GLY A 216 -13.86 -12.17 14.63
C GLY A 216 -14.98 -11.83 15.59
#